data_AF-A0A2C9KYK5-F1
#
_entry.id   AF-A0A2C9KYK5-F1
#
_cell.length_a   1.000
_cell.length_b   1.000
_cell.length_c   1.000
_cell.angle_alpha   90.00
_cell.angle_beta   90.00
_cell.angle_gamma   90.00
#
_symmetry.space_group_name_H-M   'P 1'
#
loop_
_entity.id
_entity.type
_entity.pdbx_description
1 polymer ?
#
loop_
_entity_poly.entity_id
_entity_poly.type
_entity_poly.pdbx_seq_one_letter_code
_entity_poly.pdbx_strand_id
1 'polypeptide(L)'
;MPPSLRKYMLNLIHKSHLGIVKCKQRAREVMYWPGMNADIEVTVRDCSRCAEHQNQNVSEPLMPTKTPDLPYSMVGCDLFNFEGKKYVLLVDYFSKFIDVKKW
;
A
#
# COMPACT_ATOMS: atom_id res chain seq x y z
N MET A 1 -33.41 -3.63 16.57
CA MET A 1 -33.40 -4.48 15.35
C MET A 1 -33.51 -5.96 15.74
N PRO A 2 -34.52 -6.70 15.25
CA PRO A 2 -34.64 -8.14 15.47
C PRO A 2 -33.37 -8.90 14.99
N PRO A 3 -32.89 -9.90 15.74
CA PRO A 3 -31.67 -10.65 15.36
C PRO A 3 -31.70 -11.21 13.95
N SER A 4 -32.85 -11.72 13.51
CA SER A 4 -33.06 -12.29 12.17
C SER A 4 -32.81 -11.30 11.02
N LEU A 5 -33.01 -9.99 11.24
CA LEU A 5 -32.87 -8.97 10.21
C LEU A 5 -31.48 -8.32 10.17
N ARG A 6 -30.64 -8.52 11.20
CA ARG A 6 -29.36 -7.80 11.33
C ARG A 6 -28.44 -8.04 10.14
N LYS A 7 -28.27 -9.29 9.70
CA LYS A 7 -27.42 -9.64 8.55
C LYS A 7 -27.88 -8.96 7.25
N TYR A 8 -29.19 -8.95 7.01
CA TYR A 8 -29.77 -8.27 5.86
C TYR A 8 -29.49 -6.76 5.91
N MET A 9 -29.69 -6.13 7.07
CA MET A 9 -29.47 -4.71 7.24
C MET A 9 -27.99 -4.31 7.15
N LEU A 10 -27.07 -5.13 7.66
CA LEU A 10 -25.62 -4.93 7.51
C LEU A 10 -25.21 -4.92 6.04
N ASN A 11 -25.70 -5.88 5.26
CA ASN A 11 -25.46 -5.94 3.82
C ASN A 11 -26.03 -4.71 3.10
N LEU A 12 -27.21 -4.23 3.53
CA LEU A 12 -27.85 -3.06 2.92
C LEU A 12 -27.08 -1.77 3.21
N ILE A 13 -26.60 -1.59 4.45
CA ILE A 13 -25.76 -0.45 4.84
C ILE A 13 -24.45 -0.43 4.04
N HIS A 14 -23.82 -1.60 3.87
CA HIS A 14 -22.55 -1.72 3.15
C HIS A 14 -22.68 -1.79 1.62
N LYS A 15 -23.90 -1.82 1.06
CA LYS A 15 -24.14 -2.00 -0.39
C LYS A 15 -23.36 -1.04 -1.30
N SER A 16 -23.11 0.18 -0.82
CA SER A 16 -22.34 1.21 -1.55
C SER A 16 -20.84 1.21 -1.24
N HIS A 17 -20.32 0.17 -0.57
CA HIS A 17 -18.91 -0.02 -0.20
C HIS A 17 -18.27 1.19 0.51
N LEU A 18 -19.06 1.89 1.33
CA LEU A 18 -18.57 3.01 2.12
C LEU A 18 -17.72 2.50 3.30
N GLY A 19 -16.74 3.31 3.69
CA GLY A 19 -15.92 3.01 4.86
C GLY A 19 -16.71 2.91 6.17
N ILE A 20 -16.07 2.33 7.18
CA ILE A 20 -16.64 2.02 8.50
C ILE A 20 -17.40 3.21 9.11
N VAL A 21 -16.80 4.41 9.08
CA VAL A 21 -17.38 5.61 9.70
C VAL A 21 -18.72 5.99 9.07
N LYS A 22 -18.79 6.02 7.73
CA LYS A 22 -20.03 6.35 7.00
C LYS A 22 -21.09 5.28 7.17
N CYS A 23 -20.70 4.00 7.16
CA CYS A 23 -21.64 2.90 7.43
C CYS A 23 -22.24 3.00 8.84
N LYS A 24 -21.43 3.32 9.87
CA LYS A 24 -21.90 3.56 11.23
C LYS A 24 -22.84 4.76 11.32
N GLN A 25 -22.51 5.87 10.67
CA GLN A 25 -23.35 7.06 10.64
C GLN A 25 -24.74 6.73 10.07
N ARG A 26 -24.79 6.13 8.88
CA ARG A 26 -26.04 5.75 8.22
C ARG A 26 -26.88 4.76 9.04
N ALA A 27 -26.23 3.80 9.71
CA ALA A 27 -26.95 2.86 10.57
C ALA A 27 -27.62 3.55 11.76
N ARG A 28 -26.94 4.52 12.40
CA ARG A 28 -27.45 5.24 13.58
C ARG A 28 -28.67 6.11 13.28
N GLU A 29 -28.89 6.49 12.03
CA GLU A 29 -30.05 7.27 11.62
C GLU A 29 -31.36 6.46 11.65
N VAL A 30 -31.28 5.13 11.50
CA VAL A 30 -32.48 4.31 11.22
C VAL A 30 -32.60 3.04 12.07
N MET A 31 -31.54 2.61 12.77
CA MET A 31 -31.56 1.35 13.51
C MET A 31 -30.57 1.30 14.68
N TYR A 32 -30.84 0.37 15.61
CA TYR A 32 -29.99 0.10 16.76
C TYR A 32 -30.09 -1.35 17.24
N TRP A 33 -28.96 -1.89 17.73
CA TRP A 33 -28.86 -3.04 18.62
C TRP A 33 -27.52 -3.03 19.38
N PRO A 34 -27.43 -3.71 20.55
CA PRO A 34 -26.14 -3.89 21.24
C PRO A 34 -25.14 -4.62 20.35
N GLY A 35 -23.94 -4.06 20.16
CA GLY A 35 -22.89 -4.61 19.29
C GLY A 35 -22.93 -4.15 17.83
N MET A 36 -23.91 -3.36 17.40
CA MET A 36 -24.07 -2.91 16.00
C MET A 36 -22.80 -2.31 15.39
N ASN A 37 -22.05 -1.50 16.13
CA ASN A 37 -20.81 -0.90 15.63
C ASN A 37 -19.76 -1.97 15.30
N ALA A 38 -19.65 -3.03 16.11
CA ALA A 38 -18.70 -4.12 15.89
C ALA A 38 -19.14 -4.96 14.68
N ASP A 39 -20.42 -5.27 14.57
CA ASP A 39 -20.96 -6.00 13.42
C ASP A 39 -20.74 -5.26 12.09
N ILE A 40 -20.88 -3.92 12.10
CA ILE A 40 -20.58 -3.08 10.93
C ILE A 40 -19.08 -3.11 10.61
N GLU A 41 -18.21 -3.02 11.63
CA GLU A 41 -16.76 -3.10 11.41
C GLU A 41 -16.36 -4.43 10.76
N VAL A 42 -16.85 -5.55 11.29
CA VAL A 42 -16.59 -6.89 10.73
C VAL A 42 -17.09 -6.96 9.29
N THR A 43 -18.35 -6.54 9.03
CA THR A 43 -18.93 -6.57 7.68
C THR A 43 -18.10 -5.79 6.66
N VAL A 44 -17.59 -4.61 7.04
CA VAL A 44 -16.79 -3.77 6.14
C VAL A 44 -15.37 -4.32 5.97
N ARG A 45 -14.72 -4.80 7.05
CA ARG A 45 -13.37 -5.38 7.00
C ARG A 45 -13.31 -6.67 6.19
N ASP A 46 -14.34 -7.51 6.29
CA ASP A 46 -14.39 -8.81 5.61
C ASP A 46 -14.87 -8.70 4.15
N CYS A 47 -15.13 -7.48 3.66
CA CYS A 47 -15.54 -7.28 2.28
C CYS A 47 -14.33 -7.40 1.33
N SER A 48 -14.29 -8.49 0.57
CA SER A 48 -13.23 -8.77 -0.42
C SER A 48 -13.05 -7.63 -1.44
N ARG A 49 -14.15 -7.06 -1.95
CA ARG A 49 -14.11 -5.93 -2.89
C ARG A 49 -13.48 -4.69 -2.26
N CYS A 50 -13.82 -4.39 -1.01
CA CYS A 50 -13.19 -3.29 -0.29
C CYS A 50 -11.71 -3.56 -0.07
N ALA A 51 -11.32 -4.78 0.33
CA ALA A 51 -9.92 -5.15 0.54
C ALA A 51 -9.09 -5.02 -0.75
N GLU A 52 -9.65 -5.41 -1.89
CA GLU A 52 -8.99 -5.32 -3.21
C GLU A 52 -8.73 -3.87 -3.66
N HIS A 53 -9.67 -2.96 -3.36
CA HIS A 53 -9.64 -1.57 -3.83
C HIS A 53 -9.19 -0.58 -2.75
N GLN A 54 -8.94 -1.04 -1.52
CA GLN A 54 -8.43 -0.20 -0.47
C GLN A 54 -7.02 0.26 -0.86
N ASN A 55 -6.71 1.53 -0.59
CA ASN A 55 -5.35 2.05 -0.78
C ASN A 55 -4.36 1.09 -0.12
N GLN A 56 -3.40 0.60 -0.91
CA GLN A 56 -2.39 -0.33 -0.42
C GLN A 56 -1.58 0.31 0.71
N ASN A 57 -1.06 -0.55 1.59
CA ASN A 57 -0.31 -0.18 2.78
C ASN A 57 0.85 0.78 2.46
N VAL A 58 1.33 1.44 3.51
CA VAL A 58 2.58 2.21 3.50
C VAL A 58 3.67 1.33 2.87
N SER A 59 4.38 1.89 1.88
CA SER A 59 5.56 1.22 1.31
C SER A 59 6.46 0.73 2.42
N GLU A 60 6.98 -0.49 2.29
CA GLU A 60 7.99 -0.98 3.22
C GLU A 60 9.14 0.04 3.30
N PRO A 61 9.73 0.24 4.48
CA PRO A 61 10.90 1.11 4.62
C PRO A 61 12.01 0.66 3.66
N LEU A 62 12.67 1.62 3.01
CA LEU A 62 13.84 1.32 2.19
C LEU A 62 14.90 0.62 3.05
N MET A 63 15.34 -0.55 2.62
CA MET A 63 16.47 -1.24 3.26
C MET A 63 17.77 -0.67 2.71
N PRO A 64 18.60 0.01 3.52
CA PRO A 64 19.87 0.54 3.05
C PRO A 64 20.83 -0.60 2.74
N THR A 65 21.49 -0.53 1.57
CA THR A 65 22.57 -1.45 1.23
C THR A 65 23.76 -1.20 2.14
N LYS A 66 24.29 -2.24 2.79
CA LYS A 66 25.51 -2.13 3.60
C LYS A 66 26.67 -1.70 2.70
N THR A 67 27.42 -0.68 3.12
CA THR A 67 28.66 -0.29 2.44
C THR A 67 29.63 -1.48 2.44
N PRO A 68 30.22 -1.84 1.30
CA PRO A 68 31.25 -2.87 1.24
C PRO A 68 32.49 -2.48 2.06
N ASP A 69 33.43 -3.41 2.27
CA ASP A 69 34.65 -3.13 3.05
C ASP A 69 35.85 -2.70 2.17
N LEU A 70 35.77 -2.93 0.85
CA LEU A 70 36.85 -2.64 -0.10
C LEU A 70 36.34 -1.89 -1.35
N PRO A 71 37.15 -0.99 -1.94
CA PRO A 71 36.86 -0.39 -3.24
C PRO A 71 36.58 -1.43 -4.32
N TYR A 72 35.61 -1.15 -5.19
CA TYR A 72 35.20 -1.97 -6.34
C TYR A 72 34.71 -3.39 -6.01
N SER A 73 34.51 -3.73 -4.73
CA SER A 73 33.92 -5.01 -4.33
C SER A 73 32.42 -5.10 -4.62
N MET A 74 31.74 -3.96 -4.74
CA MET A 74 30.37 -3.83 -5.23
C MET A 74 30.24 -2.56 -6.06
N VAL A 75 29.63 -2.68 -7.25
CA VAL A 75 29.41 -1.56 -8.16
C VAL A 75 27.95 -1.50 -8.60
N GLY A 76 27.41 -0.29 -8.69
CA GLY A 76 26.18 0.00 -9.43
C GLY A 76 26.53 0.29 -10.87
N CYS A 77 25.76 -0.24 -11.81
CA CYS A 77 25.94 0.02 -13.24
C CYS A 77 24.62 0.50 -13.84
N ASP A 78 24.70 1.52 -14.68
CA ASP A 78 23.54 2.01 -15.42
C ASP A 78 23.96 2.49 -16.82
N LEU A 79 22.99 2.54 -17.74
CA LEU A 79 23.17 3.05 -19.10
C LEU A 79 22.42 4.37 -19.25
N PHE A 80 23.09 5.40 -19.77
CA PHE A 80 22.44 6.67 -20.05
C PHE A 80 22.83 7.23 -21.42
N ASN A 81 21.98 8.12 -21.93
CA ASN A 81 22.22 8.85 -23.17
C ASN A 81 22.55 10.30 -22.86
N PHE A 82 23.58 10.83 -23.51
CA PHE A 82 23.94 12.24 -23.43
C PHE A 82 24.43 12.72 -24.79
N GLU A 83 23.88 13.82 -25.29
CA GLU A 83 24.20 14.38 -26.62
C GLU A 83 24.18 13.35 -27.76
N GLY A 84 23.17 12.49 -27.78
CA GLY A 84 23.02 11.46 -28.82
C GLY A 84 24.02 10.31 -28.75
N LYS A 85 24.83 10.23 -27.69
CA LYS A 85 25.79 9.13 -27.44
C LYS A 85 25.35 8.32 -26.23
N LYS A 86 25.66 7.01 -26.25
CA LYS A 86 25.42 6.07 -25.15
C LYS A 86 26.64 5.97 -24.25
N TYR A 87 26.39 5.87 -22.95
CA TYR A 87 27.42 5.77 -21.91
C TYR A 87 27.06 4.66 -20.92
N VAL A 88 28.10 4.01 -20.40
CA VAL A 88 28.05 3.19 -19.19
C VAL A 88 28.48 4.05 -18.03
N LEU A 89 27.64 4.12 -17.01
CA LEU A 89 27.95 4.64 -15.69
C LEU A 89 28.26 3.48 -14.77
N LEU A 90 29.38 3.55 -14.06
CA LEU A 90 29.75 2.67 -12.96
C LEU A 90 29.94 3.52 -11.71
N VAL A 91 29.39 3.06 -10.59
CA VAL A 91 29.55 3.70 -9.29
C VAL A 91 30.08 2.67 -8.30
N ASP A 92 31.27 2.92 -7.74
CA ASP A 92 31.81 2.11 -6.65
C ASP A 92 31.05 2.37 -5.35
N TYR A 93 30.47 1.33 -4.74
CA TYR A 93 29.65 1.49 -3.56
C TYR A 93 30.45 1.76 -2.28
N PHE A 94 31.75 1.46 -2.27
CA PHE A 94 32.63 1.80 -1.15
C PHE A 94 32.98 3.29 -1.14
N SER A 95 33.64 3.78 -2.19
CA SER A 95 34.17 5.14 -2.27
C SER A 95 33.19 6.18 -2.83
N LYS A 96 32.10 5.72 -3.47
CA LYS A 96 31.19 6.54 -4.29
C LYS A 96 31.87 7.16 -5.51
N PHE A 97 33.02 6.63 -5.92
CA PHE A 97 33.69 7.04 -7.14
C PHE A 97 32.86 6.67 -8.38
N ILE A 98 32.85 7.57 -9.36
CA ILE A 98 32.04 7.45 -10.57
C ILE A 98 32.97 7.27 -11.77
N ASP A 99 32.79 6.17 -12.49
CA ASP A 99 33.44 5.87 -13.74
C ASP A 99 32.44 5.94 -14.88
N VAL A 100 32.75 6.74 -15.92
CA VAL A 100 31.90 6.87 -17.10
C VAL A 100 32.68 6.52 -18.35
N LYS A 101 32.14 5.61 -19.15
CA LYS A 101 32.73 5.21 -20.42
C LYS A 101 31.70 5.28 -21.53
N LYS A 102 32.08 5.84 -22.67
CA LYS A 102 31.26 5.76 -23.89
C LYS A 102 31.15 4.29 -24.31
N TRP A 103 29.92 3.82 -24.61
CA TRP A 103 29.67 2.46 -25.10
C TRP A 103 30.29 2.26 -26.49
#